data_AF-D6X7P9-F1
#
_entry.id   AF-D6X7P9-F1
#
_cell.length_a   1.000
_cell.length_b   1.000
_cell.length_c   1.000
_cell.angle_alpha   90.00
_cell.angle_beta   90.00
_cell.angle_gamma   90.00
#
_symmetry.space_group_name_H-M   'P 1'
#
loop_
_entity.id
_entity.type
_entity.pdbx_description
1 polymer ?
#
loop_
_entity_poly.entity_id
_entity_poly.type
_entity_poly.pdbx_seq_one_letter_code
_entity_poly.pdbx_strand_id
1 'polypeptide(L)'
;TLDLSTLDVPPGEAVSTRAEIGAGQLKVVLPKDATVKLDAEVGVGDVRLPGDTPNDIDVGPSQDRRRTLPPPAGAEPAGTLVLRLEVGIGQVEVTRAAS
;
A
#
# COMPACT_ATOMS: atom_id res chain seq x y z
N THR A 1 -10.14 6.17 4.11
CA THR A 1 -9.18 6.21 2.98
C THR A 1 -7.96 6.97 3.41
N LEU A 2 -6.77 6.48 3.09
CA LEU A 2 -5.49 7.15 3.25
C LEU A 2 -4.99 7.55 1.86
N ASP A 3 -5.02 8.83 1.55
CA ASP A 3 -4.59 9.36 0.25
C ASP A 3 -3.18 9.94 0.37
N LEU A 4 -2.20 9.28 -0.26
CA LEU A 4 -0.80 9.69 -0.34
C LEU A 4 -0.42 10.08 -1.78
N SER A 5 -1.39 10.29 -2.68
CA SER A 5 -1.15 10.59 -4.09
C SER A 5 -0.33 11.86 -4.32
N THR A 6 -0.44 12.82 -3.40
CA THR A 6 0.25 14.13 -3.44
C THR A 6 1.47 14.19 -2.50
N LEU A 7 1.82 13.08 -1.87
CA LEU A 7 2.99 13.01 -1.00
C LEU A 7 4.26 13.05 -1.86
N ASP A 8 4.99 14.16 -1.77
CA ASP A 8 6.31 14.29 -2.36
C ASP A 8 7.35 13.64 -1.44
N VAL A 9 8.13 12.72 -2.00
CA VAL A 9 9.25 12.09 -1.30
C VAL A 9 10.53 12.40 -2.08
N PRO A 10 11.39 13.31 -1.58
CA PRO A 10 12.58 13.72 -2.32
C PRO A 10 13.51 12.54 -2.63
N PRO A 11 14.25 12.58 -3.76
CA PRO A 11 15.23 11.57 -4.10
C PRO A 11 16.25 11.36 -2.99
N GLY A 12 16.44 10.10 -2.57
CA GLY A 12 17.35 9.73 -1.48
C GLY A 12 16.76 9.82 -0.08
N GLU A 13 15.54 10.36 0.06
CA GLU A 13 14.84 10.41 1.35
C GLU A 13 13.87 9.25 1.54
N ALA A 14 13.47 9.04 2.80
CA ALA A 14 12.46 8.07 3.17
C ALA A 14 11.42 8.66 4.13
N VAL A 15 10.14 8.48 3.80
CA VAL A 15 9.01 8.88 4.65
C VAL A 15 8.33 7.63 5.18
N SER A 16 7.99 7.61 6.47
CA SER A 16 7.30 6.49 7.10
C SER A 16 5.87 6.85 7.49
N THR A 17 4.92 6.02 7.09
CA THR A 17 3.49 6.20 7.35
C THR A 17 2.90 4.91 7.92
N ARG A 18 2.08 5.04 8.96
CA ARG A 18 1.33 3.93 9.57
C ARG A 18 -0.15 4.25 9.61
N ALA A 19 -0.99 3.26 9.28
CA ALA A 19 -2.43 3.34 9.46
C ALA A 19 -2.97 2.03 10.02
N GLU A 20 -3.87 2.14 11.00
CA GLU A 20 -4.44 1.01 11.72
C GLU A 20 -5.96 1.20 11.84
N ILE A 21 -6.73 0.15 11.53
CA ILE A 21 -8.17 0.12 11.75
C ILE A 21 -8.60 -1.21 12.40
N GLY A 22 -9.55 -1.16 13.34
CA GLY A 22 -10.03 -2.38 14.00
C GLY A 22 -10.88 -3.26 13.09
N ALA A 23 -11.82 -2.66 12.36
CA ALA A 23 -12.66 -3.36 11.40
C ALA A 23 -13.09 -2.47 10.24
N GLY A 24 -13.27 -3.07 9.06
CA GLY A 24 -13.80 -2.39 7.87
C GLY A 24 -12.84 -2.42 6.68
N GLN A 25 -12.88 -1.37 5.86
CA GLN A 25 -12.09 -1.29 4.64
C GLN A 25 -11.09 -0.14 4.70
N LEU A 26 -9.81 -0.47 4.54
CA LEU A 26 -8.74 0.51 4.37
C LEU A 26 -8.37 0.63 2.90
N LYS A 27 -8.74 1.76 2.29
CA LYS A 27 -8.30 2.14 0.95
C LYS A 27 -7.08 3.05 1.04
N VAL A 28 -6.03 2.74 0.30
CA VAL A 28 -4.79 3.52 0.24
C VAL A 28 -4.46 3.87 -1.20
N VAL A 29 -4.16 5.14 -1.44
CA VAL A 29 -3.67 5.63 -2.74
C VAL A 29 -2.21 6.01 -2.58
N LEU A 30 -1.31 5.31 -3.28
CA LEU A 30 0.13 5.52 -3.22
C LEU A 30 0.58 6.72 -4.06
N PRO A 31 1.74 7.33 -3.74
CA PRO A 31 2.41 8.27 -4.62
C PRO A 31 2.71 7.64 -5.98
N LYS A 32 2.65 8.47 -7.03
CA LYS A 32 2.81 8.05 -8.43
C LYS A 32 4.22 7.54 -8.76
N ASP A 33 5.23 8.14 -8.14
CA ASP A 33 6.65 8.11 -8.53
C ASP A 33 7.56 7.54 -7.45
N ALA A 34 7.11 7.50 -6.20
CA ALA A 34 7.89 6.94 -5.10
C ALA A 34 7.97 5.40 -5.15
N THR A 35 9.13 4.88 -4.74
CA THR A 35 9.27 3.46 -4.39
C THR A 35 8.53 3.21 -3.08
N VAL A 36 7.65 2.21 -3.02
CA VAL A 36 6.90 1.91 -1.79
C VAL A 36 7.36 0.58 -1.20
N LYS A 37 7.82 0.62 0.05
CA LYS A 37 8.02 -0.56 0.89
C LYS A 37 6.77 -0.76 1.73
N LEU A 38 5.94 -1.72 1.32
CA LEU A 38 4.67 -2.01 1.95
C LEU A 38 4.78 -3.20 2.90
N ASP A 39 4.21 -3.03 4.08
CA ASP A 39 3.98 -4.04 5.11
C ASP A 39 2.49 -4.00 5.49
N ALA A 40 1.71 -4.96 5.02
CA ALA A 40 0.26 -5.01 5.25
C ALA A 40 -0.12 -6.26 6.05
N GLU A 41 -0.78 -6.05 7.19
CA GLU A 41 -1.29 -7.10 8.07
C GLU A 41 -2.82 -7.02 8.13
N VAL A 42 -3.48 -8.16 7.90
CA VAL A 42 -4.92 -8.32 8.10
C VAL A 42 -5.18 -9.53 9.00
N GLY A 43 -5.82 -9.30 10.15
CA GLY A 43 -6.13 -10.36 11.10
C GLY A 43 -7.09 -11.40 10.51
N VAL A 44 -8.20 -10.97 9.92
CA VAL A 44 -9.10 -11.81 9.12
C VAL A 44 -9.60 -11.03 7.92
N GLY A 45 -9.34 -11.53 6.71
CA GLY A 45 -9.88 -10.96 5.48
C GLY A 45 -8.91 -10.99 4.32
N ASP A 46 -8.85 -9.91 3.54
CA ASP A 46 -8.22 -9.89 2.21
C ASP A 46 -7.32 -8.66 2.00
N VAL A 47 -6.24 -8.83 1.23
CA VAL A 47 -5.28 -7.78 0.88
C VAL A 47 -5.14 -7.73 -0.64
N ARG A 48 -5.47 -6.57 -1.23
CA ARG A 48 -5.31 -6.32 -2.67
C ARG A 48 -4.24 -5.28 -2.94
N LEU A 49 -3.21 -5.66 -3.70
CA LEU A 49 -2.08 -4.80 -4.04
C LEU A 49 -2.08 -4.42 -5.53
N PRO A 50 -1.39 -3.34 -5.91
CA PRO A 50 -1.22 -2.98 -7.31
C PRO A 50 -0.49 -4.09 -8.07
N GLY A 51 -1.09 -4.57 -9.16
CA GLY A 51 -0.52 -5.63 -10.00
C GLY A 51 -0.93 -7.05 -9.60
N ASP A 52 -1.70 -7.23 -8.53
CA ASP A 52 -2.33 -8.52 -8.25
C ASP A 52 -3.38 -8.84 -9.33
N THR A 53 -3.52 -10.13 -9.65
CA THR A 53 -4.52 -10.59 -10.62
C THR A 53 -5.94 -10.34 -10.10
N PRO A 54 -6.86 -9.80 -10.92
CA PRO A 54 -8.25 -9.68 -10.52
C PRO A 54 -8.82 -11.07 -10.20
N ASN A 55 -9.53 -11.19 -9.08
CA ASN A 55 -10.04 -12.44 -8.46
C ASN A 55 -9.02 -13.32 -7.71
N ASP A 56 -7.82 -12.83 -7.39
CA ASP A 56 -7.00 -13.47 -6.35
C ASP A 56 -7.58 -13.14 -4.96
N ILE A 57 -8.68 -13.78 -4.60
CA ILE A 57 -9.34 -13.62 -3.29
C ILE A 57 -8.73 -14.66 -2.36
N ASP A 58 -7.80 -14.22 -1.53
CA ASP A 58 -7.12 -15.05 -0.54
C ASP A 58 -7.60 -14.65 0.87
N VAL A 59 -8.79 -15.15 1.23
CA VAL A 59 -9.37 -14.89 2.54
C VAL A 59 -8.82 -15.89 3.54
N GLY A 60 -7.93 -15.41 4.40
CA GLY A 60 -7.26 -16.21 5.41
C GLY A 60 -7.20 -15.52 6.77
N PRO A 61 -6.99 -16.29 7.85
CA PRO A 61 -6.52 -15.73 9.10
C PRO A 61 -5.06 -15.27 8.96
N SER A 62 -4.71 -14.14 9.59
CA SER A 62 -3.34 -13.63 9.70
C SER A 62 -2.62 -13.45 8.36
N GLN A 63 -3.22 -12.68 7.44
CA GLN A 63 -2.58 -12.32 6.18
C GLN A 63 -1.46 -11.30 6.43
N ASP A 64 -0.21 -11.65 6.11
CA ASP A 64 0.96 -10.76 6.07
C ASP A 64 1.44 -10.64 4.62
N ARG A 65 1.52 -9.41 4.11
CA ARG A 65 2.04 -9.10 2.78
C ARG A 65 3.11 -8.02 2.86
N ARG A 66 4.36 -8.45 2.71
CA ARG A 66 5.52 -7.56 2.50
C ARG A 66 5.92 -7.50 1.04
N ARG A 67 5.83 -6.31 0.44
CA ARG A 67 6.16 -6.07 -0.98
C ARG A 67 6.91 -4.76 -1.16
N THR A 68 7.87 -4.76 -2.06
CA THR A 68 8.42 -3.52 -2.62
C THR A 68 7.73 -3.25 -3.95
N LEU A 69 7.04 -2.12 -4.06
CA LEU A 69 6.33 -1.68 -5.24
C LEU A 69 7.18 -0.62 -5.96
N PRO A 70 7.92 -0.98 -7.04
CA PRO A 70 8.70 0.00 -7.80
C PRO A 70 7.76 0.99 -8.48
N PRO A 71 8.18 2.22 -8.76
CA PRO A 71 7.35 3.16 -9.52
C PRO A 71 7.08 2.65 -10.95
N PRO A 72 6.05 3.17 -11.63
CA PRO A 72 5.78 2.86 -13.03
C PRO A 72 6.99 3.17 -13.93
N ALA A 73 7.12 2.44 -15.03
CA ALA A 73 8.17 2.69 -16.00
C ALA A 73 8.07 4.13 -16.55
N GLY A 74 9.19 4.86 -16.53
CA GLY A 74 9.24 6.25 -16.99
C GLY A 74 8.80 7.30 -15.97
N ALA A 75 8.50 6.91 -14.72
CA ALA A 75 8.27 7.85 -13.64
C ALA A 75 9.55 8.65 -13.31
N GLU A 76 9.35 9.90 -12.88
CA GLU A 76 10.43 10.73 -12.35
C GLU A 76 11.05 10.07 -11.10
N PRO A 77 12.37 10.18 -10.89
CA PRO A 77 12.99 9.61 -9.71
C PRO A 77 12.49 10.32 -8.45
N ALA A 78 11.97 9.53 -7.51
CA ALA A 78 11.56 9.96 -6.18
C ALA A 78 12.16 9.04 -5.10
N GLY A 79 12.00 9.41 -3.83
CA GLY A 79 12.47 8.65 -2.69
C GLY A 79 11.62 7.43 -2.34
N THR A 80 11.71 7.00 -1.08
CA THR A 80 11.05 5.78 -0.59
C THR A 80 9.93 6.09 0.41
N LEU A 81 8.72 5.61 0.14
CA LEU A 81 7.66 5.54 1.14
C LEU A 81 7.73 4.19 1.86
N VAL A 82 7.88 4.20 3.18
CA VAL A 82 7.70 3.04 4.06
C VAL A 82 6.28 3.07 4.60
N LEU A 83 5.46 2.10 4.23
CA LEU A 83 4.03 2.08 4.54
C LEU A 83 3.69 0.83 5.35
N ARG A 84 3.15 1.03 6.56
CA ARG A 84 2.60 -0.03 7.41
C ARG A 84 1.08 0.09 7.51
N LEU A 85 0.37 -0.97 7.18
CA LEU A 85 -1.08 -1.06 7.23
C LEU A 85 -1.51 -2.22 8.12
N GLU A 86 -2.38 -1.95 9.09
CA GLU A 86 -2.92 -2.97 10.01
C GLU A 86 -4.45 -2.91 10.00
N VAL A 87 -5.09 -4.05 9.74
CA VAL A 87 -6.55 -4.19 9.78
C VAL A 87 -6.91 -5.41 10.62
N GLY A 88 -7.71 -5.24 11.66
CA GLY A 88 -8.16 -6.38 12.48
C GLY A 88 -9.05 -7.33 11.67
N ILE A 89 -10.21 -6.87 11.23
CA ILE A 89 -11.15 -7.65 10.42
C ILE A 89 -11.60 -6.83 9.21
N GLY A 90 -11.35 -7.32 8.00
CA GLY A 90 -11.87 -6.70 6.78
C GLY A 90 -10.88 -6.71 5.63
N GLN A 91 -10.74 -5.58 4.94
CA GLN A 91 -10.03 -5.54 3.66
C GLN A 91 -9.04 -4.38 3.59
N VAL A 92 -7.86 -4.65 3.04
CA VAL A 92 -6.92 -3.62 2.57
C VAL A 92 -6.97 -3.56 1.04
N GLU A 93 -7.07 -2.35 0.49
CA GLU A 93 -6.98 -2.09 -0.94
C GLU A 93 -5.95 -1.01 -1.19
N VAL A 94 -4.88 -1.37 -1.88
CA VAL A 94 -3.81 -0.45 -2.25
C VAL A 94 -3.87 -0.22 -3.74
N THR A 95 -4.02 1.03 -4.13
CA THR A 95 -3.94 1.49 -5.51
C THR A 95 -2.80 2.49 -5.64
N ARG A 96 -2.34 2.72 -6.86
CA ARG A 96 -1.39 3.79 -7.14
C ARG A 96 -2.11 4.89 -7.91
N ALA A 97 -1.80 6.15 -7.59
CA ALA A 97 -2.32 7.28 -8.35
C ALA A 97 -2.03 7.10 -9.84
N ALA A 98 -3.06 7.23 -10.67
CA ALA A 98 -2.88 7.43 -12.10
C ALA A 98 -2.39 8.88 -12.29
N SER A 99 -1.42 9.04 -13.18
CA SER A 99 -0.83 10.32 -13.62
C SER A 99 -1.80 11.49 -13.63
#